data_AF-A0A926HEY3-F1
#
_entry.id   AF-A0A926HEY3-F1
#
_cell.length_a   1.000
_cell.length_b   1.000
_cell.length_c   1.000
_cell.angle_alpha   90.00
_cell.angle_beta   90.00
_cell.angle_gamma   90.00
#
_symmetry.space_group_name_H-M   'P 1'
#
loop_
_entity.id
_entity.type
_entity.pdbx_description
1 polymer ?
#
loop_
_entity_poly.entity_id
_entity_poly.type
_entity_poly.pdbx_seq_one_letter_code
_entity_poly.pdbx_strand_id
1 'polypeptide(L)'
;MPELFSHPHQASSRVAVYKGAGPFRPESEDAETVALPATLLSSVRGTGWNPRFAIVVFTGPKAGCLTAGERDRVWRMWGVPILEHRLDESGRVIAEECDAHAGLHLRPGVKWDGEVITERCPCGLDQPRIVPPGEGTDVLLPAAA
;
A
#
# COMPACT_ATOMS: atom_id res chain seq x y z
N MET A 1 15.58 23.17 -1.15
CA MET A 1 15.25 21.74 -1.30
C MET A 1 15.06 21.49 -2.79
N PRO A 2 15.74 20.53 -3.43
CA PRO A 2 15.49 20.27 -4.83
C PRO A 2 14.11 19.62 -4.95
N GLU A 3 13.26 20.24 -5.77
CA GLU A 3 12.01 19.70 -6.28
C GLU A 3 12.28 18.30 -6.86
N LEU A 4 11.79 17.25 -6.20
CA LEU A 4 12.13 15.86 -6.55
C LEU A 4 11.56 15.37 -7.89
N PHE A 5 10.68 16.14 -8.56
CA PHE A 5 10.18 15.77 -9.88
C PHE A 5 9.90 17.01 -10.75
N SER A 6 10.60 17.10 -11.88
CA SER A 6 10.52 18.23 -12.83
C SER A 6 9.67 17.92 -14.06
N HIS A 7 8.78 16.93 -14.01
CA HIS A 7 7.97 16.53 -15.17
C HIS A 7 6.49 16.80 -14.89
N PRO A 8 5.73 17.38 -15.84
CA PRO A 8 4.30 17.54 -15.66
C PRO A 8 3.69 16.14 -15.44
N HIS A 9 3.05 15.94 -14.28
CA HIS A 9 2.34 14.71 -13.96
C HIS A 9 1.17 14.55 -14.93
N GLN A 10 1.42 13.90 -16.08
CA GLN A 10 0.35 13.44 -16.95
C GLN A 10 -0.27 12.20 -16.30
N ALA A 11 -1.60 12.20 -16.14
CA ALA A 11 -2.31 11.02 -15.67
C ALA A 11 -2.00 9.83 -16.59
N SER A 12 -1.35 8.80 -16.06
CA SER A 12 -0.93 7.64 -16.83
C SER A 12 -2.11 6.68 -17.00
N SER A 13 -2.44 6.35 -18.25
CA SER A 13 -3.40 5.28 -18.57
C SER A 13 -2.95 3.90 -18.08
N ARG A 14 -1.68 3.76 -17.64
CA ARG A 14 -1.10 2.52 -17.10
C ARG A 14 -1.47 2.26 -15.65
N VAL A 15 -2.08 3.22 -14.95
CA VAL A 15 -2.57 3.06 -13.58
C VAL A 15 -4.09 3.16 -13.58
N ALA A 16 -4.78 2.05 -13.36
CA ALA A 16 -6.22 2.06 -13.18
C ALA A 16 -6.57 2.31 -11.70
N VAL A 17 -7.22 3.42 -11.41
CA VAL A 17 -7.63 3.80 -10.05
C VAL A 17 -9.11 3.54 -9.87
N TYR A 18 -9.49 2.89 -8.76
CA TYR A 18 -10.87 2.71 -8.37
C TYR A 18 -11.52 4.07 -8.04
N LYS A 19 -12.58 4.44 -8.78
CA LYS A 19 -13.28 5.73 -8.61
C LYS A 19 -14.59 5.64 -7.81
N GLY A 20 -14.96 4.46 -7.31
CA GLY A 20 -16.15 4.29 -6.47
C GLY A 20 -17.47 4.30 -7.26
N ALA A 21 -17.89 3.16 -7.81
CA ALA A 21 -19.24 3.00 -8.40
C ALA A 21 -19.63 1.55 -8.78
N GLY A 22 -19.08 0.51 -8.15
CA GLY A 22 -19.43 -0.88 -8.46
C GLY A 22 -18.24 -1.85 -8.52
N PRO A 23 -18.36 -3.01 -9.19
CA PRO A 23 -17.25 -3.95 -9.33
C PRO A 23 -16.10 -3.29 -10.08
N PHE A 24 -14.87 -3.39 -9.55
CA PHE A 24 -13.72 -2.78 -10.19
C PHE A 24 -13.30 -3.60 -11.43
N ARG A 25 -13.19 -2.90 -12.56
CA ARG A 25 -12.48 -3.36 -13.75
C ARG A 25 -11.43 -2.30 -14.09
N PRO A 26 -10.19 -2.68 -14.43
CA PRO A 26 -9.25 -1.73 -14.99
C PRO A 26 -9.90 -1.02 -16.18
N GLU A 27 -9.95 0.32 -16.14
CA GLU A 27 -10.63 1.12 -17.18
C GLU A 27 -9.96 0.99 -18.56
N SER A 28 -8.71 0.50 -18.58
CA SER A 28 -7.89 0.27 -19.77
C SER A 28 -7.35 -1.16 -19.77
N GLU A 29 -7.33 -1.81 -20.94
CA GLU A 29 -6.62 -3.08 -21.15
C GLU A 29 -5.10 -2.92 -20.99
N ASP A 30 -4.59 -1.69 -21.12
CA ASP A 30 -3.18 -1.32 -20.95
C ASP A 30 -2.79 -0.99 -19.50
N ALA A 31 -3.69 -1.17 -18.52
CA ALA A 31 -3.36 -0.91 -17.13
C ALA A 31 -2.27 -1.89 -16.65
N GLU A 32 -1.08 -1.40 -16.37
CA GLU A 32 0.06 -2.19 -15.89
C GLU A 32 0.10 -2.30 -14.36
N THR A 33 -0.73 -1.51 -13.67
CA THR A 33 -1.03 -1.59 -12.24
C THR A 33 -2.40 -0.99 -11.92
N VAL A 34 -2.84 -1.19 -10.68
CA VAL A 34 -4.12 -0.73 -10.15
C VAL A 34 -3.94 -0.12 -8.76
N ALA A 35 -4.84 0.79 -8.42
CA ALA A 35 -5.02 1.32 -7.07
C ALA A 35 -6.49 1.15 -6.65
N LEU A 36 -6.78 0.30 -5.67
CA LEU A 36 -8.16 -0.09 -5.33
C LEU A 36 -8.32 -0.48 -3.85
N PRO A 37 -9.55 -0.48 -3.30
CA PRO A 37 -9.81 -1.10 -2.00
C PRO A 37 -9.31 -2.55 -1.93
N ALA A 38 -8.66 -2.92 -0.82
CA ALA A 38 -8.13 -4.28 -0.62
C ALA A 38 -9.22 -5.36 -0.80
N THR A 39 -10.46 -5.06 -0.39
CA THR A 39 -11.63 -5.95 -0.52
C THR A 39 -12.00 -6.25 -1.97
N LEU A 40 -11.58 -5.41 -2.92
CA LEU A 40 -11.86 -5.57 -4.35
C LEU A 40 -10.73 -6.30 -5.11
N LEU A 41 -9.61 -6.65 -4.47
CA LEU A 41 -8.53 -7.42 -5.13
C LEU A 41 -9.03 -8.74 -5.73
N SER A 42 -10.00 -9.40 -5.10
CA SER A 42 -10.54 -10.64 -5.64
C SER A 42 -11.39 -10.43 -6.89
N SER A 43 -11.93 -9.22 -7.14
CA SER A 43 -12.78 -8.95 -8.30
C SER A 43 -11.98 -8.74 -9.59
N VAL A 44 -10.69 -8.42 -9.49
CA VAL A 44 -9.80 -8.36 -10.67
C VAL A 44 -9.25 -9.72 -11.07
N ARG A 45 -9.49 -10.75 -10.25
CA ARG A 45 -9.11 -12.12 -10.61
C ARG A 45 -9.98 -12.63 -11.75
N GLY A 46 -9.35 -13.21 -12.77
CA GLY A 46 -10.06 -13.84 -13.90
C GLY A 46 -10.47 -12.87 -15.01
N THR A 47 -10.06 -11.60 -14.95
CA THR A 47 -10.26 -10.63 -16.04
C THR A 47 -9.20 -10.77 -17.16
N GLY A 48 -8.24 -11.69 -17.02
CA GLY A 48 -7.07 -11.79 -17.91
C GLY A 48 -6.01 -10.72 -17.65
N TRP A 49 -6.25 -9.81 -16.72
CA TRP A 49 -5.32 -8.75 -16.34
C TRP A 49 -4.07 -9.32 -15.64
N ASN A 50 -2.89 -8.85 -16.07
CA ASN A 50 -1.59 -9.26 -15.54
C ASN A 50 -0.73 -8.01 -15.24
N PRO A 51 -0.64 -7.57 -13.98
CA PRO A 51 0.13 -6.39 -13.62
C PRO A 51 1.63 -6.61 -13.86
N ARG A 52 2.33 -5.52 -14.16
CA ARG A 52 3.79 -5.48 -14.29
C ARG A 52 4.47 -4.71 -13.16
N PHE A 53 3.70 -3.90 -12.44
CA PHE A 53 4.19 -3.08 -11.33
C PHE A 53 3.43 -3.38 -10.03
N ALA A 54 3.96 -2.83 -8.94
CA ALA A 54 3.37 -2.96 -7.61
C ALA A 54 1.90 -2.54 -7.61
N ILE A 55 1.05 -3.35 -7.00
CA ILE A 55 -0.37 -3.04 -6.80
C ILE A 55 -0.49 -2.14 -5.57
N VAL A 56 -1.23 -1.04 -5.69
CA VAL A 56 -1.57 -0.21 -4.52
C VAL A 56 -2.94 -0.63 -4.02
N VAL A 57 -3.08 -0.84 -2.71
CA VAL A 57 -4.41 -1.04 -2.11
C VAL A 57 -4.77 -0.03 -1.06
N PHE A 58 -6.06 0.25 -0.99
CA PHE A 58 -6.65 1.11 0.02
C PHE A 58 -7.22 0.26 1.15
N THR A 59 -6.74 0.51 2.36
CA THR A 59 -7.30 -0.02 3.61
C THR A 59 -7.90 1.12 4.42
N GLY A 60 -8.59 0.79 5.52
CA GLY A 60 -9.24 1.81 6.34
C GLY A 60 -9.68 1.29 7.69
N PRO A 61 -10.34 2.13 8.52
CA PRO A 61 -10.66 1.82 9.91
C PRO A 61 -11.48 0.54 10.08
N LYS A 62 -12.38 0.25 9.12
CA LYS A 62 -13.27 -0.92 9.17
C LYS A 62 -12.60 -2.22 8.72
N ALA A 63 -11.64 -2.15 7.80
CA ALA A 63 -11.01 -3.33 7.21
C ALA A 63 -9.72 -3.75 7.94
N GLY A 64 -9.12 -2.85 8.73
CA GLY A 64 -7.77 -3.09 9.27
C GLY A 64 -6.69 -2.92 8.19
N CYS A 65 -5.44 -3.19 8.55
CA CYS A 65 -4.35 -3.25 7.55
C CYS A 65 -4.27 -4.64 6.91
N LEU A 66 -3.51 -4.77 5.82
CA LEU A 66 -3.27 -6.08 5.20
C LEU A 66 -2.47 -6.99 6.13
N THR A 67 -2.91 -8.24 6.21
CA THR A 67 -2.17 -9.32 6.87
C THR A 67 -1.06 -9.87 5.95
N ALA A 68 -0.04 -10.49 6.54
CA ALA A 68 1.00 -11.21 5.80
C ALA A 68 0.40 -12.28 4.84
N GLY A 69 -0.63 -13.00 5.28
CA GLY A 69 -1.30 -14.01 4.46
C GLY A 69 -2.03 -13.44 3.24
N GLU A 70 -2.60 -12.23 3.35
CA GLU A 70 -3.18 -11.52 2.20
C GLU A 70 -2.11 -11.06 1.21
N ARG A 71 -0.98 -10.55 1.73
CA ARG A 71 0.18 -10.14 0.92
C ARG A 71 0.75 -11.32 0.14
N ASP A 72 1.00 -12.45 0.81
CA ASP A 72 1.46 -13.70 0.19
C ASP A 72 0.51 -14.21 -0.89
N ARG A 73 -0.80 -14.05 -0.67
CA ARG A 73 -1.81 -14.47 -1.65
C ARG A 73 -1.72 -13.62 -2.92
N VAL A 74 -1.54 -12.31 -2.79
CA VAL A 74 -1.35 -11.40 -3.93
C VAL A 74 -0.07 -11.74 -4.69
N TRP A 75 1.04 -11.93 -3.97
CA TRP A 75 2.31 -12.33 -4.56
C TRP A 75 2.19 -13.64 -5.35
N ARG A 76 1.55 -14.67 -4.78
CA ARG A 76 1.32 -15.95 -5.47
C ARG A 76 0.43 -15.83 -6.72
N MET A 77 -0.46 -14.84 -6.77
CA MET A 77 -1.37 -14.67 -7.90
C MET A 77 -0.74 -13.91 -9.07
N TRP A 78 0.07 -12.88 -8.79
CA TRP A 78 0.54 -11.97 -9.83
C TRP A 78 2.06 -11.76 -9.87
N GLY A 79 2.81 -12.20 -8.85
CA GLY A 79 4.27 -12.06 -8.81
C GLY A 79 4.77 -10.63 -8.69
N VAL A 80 3.91 -9.69 -8.29
CA VAL A 80 4.24 -8.28 -8.05
C VAL A 80 3.99 -7.92 -6.58
N PRO A 81 4.75 -6.97 -6.01
CA PRO A 81 4.54 -6.53 -4.64
C PRO A 81 3.21 -5.78 -4.49
N ILE A 82 2.73 -5.70 -3.26
CA ILE A 82 1.55 -4.92 -2.87
C ILE A 82 1.96 -3.83 -1.90
N LEU A 83 1.52 -2.61 -2.15
CA LEU A 83 1.74 -1.45 -1.30
C LEU A 83 0.43 -1.01 -0.69
N GLU A 84 0.44 -0.80 0.63
CA GLU A 84 -0.74 -0.41 1.36
C GLU A 84 -0.84 1.10 1.61
N HIS A 85 -1.98 1.69 1.26
CA HIS A 85 -2.35 3.06 1.59
C HIS A 85 -3.54 3.02 2.55
N ARG A 86 -3.35 3.50 3.78
CA ARG A 86 -4.41 3.57 4.78
C ARG A 86 -5.19 4.87 4.61
N LEU A 87 -6.50 4.75 4.44
CA LEU A 87 -7.43 5.86 4.37
C LEU A 87 -8.08 6.12 5.73
N ASP A 88 -8.48 7.37 5.99
CA ASP A 88 -9.43 7.70 7.06
C ASP A 88 -10.89 7.49 6.61
N GLU A 89 -11.84 7.83 7.49
CA GLU A 89 -13.28 7.71 7.20
C GLU A 89 -13.76 8.61 6.05
N SER A 90 -13.03 9.68 5.74
CA SER A 90 -13.32 10.59 4.63
C SER A 90 -12.73 10.11 3.30
N GLY A 91 -11.97 9.01 3.30
CA GLY A 91 -11.27 8.50 2.13
C GLY A 91 -9.94 9.18 1.85
N ARG A 92 -9.41 10.00 2.78
CA ARG A 92 -8.11 10.63 2.63
C ARG A 92 -7.01 9.67 3.07
N VAL A 93 -5.92 9.61 2.29
CA VAL A 93 -4.72 8.85 2.67
C VAL A 93 -4.06 9.49 3.89
N ILE A 94 -3.93 8.71 4.96
CA ILE A 94 -3.32 9.12 6.24
C ILE A 94 -2.00 8.40 6.53
N ALA A 95 -1.77 7.22 5.93
CA ALA A 95 -0.51 6.50 6.01
C ALA A 95 -0.24 5.71 4.73
N GLU A 96 1.03 5.55 4.37
CA GLU A 96 1.47 4.90 3.13
C GLU A 96 2.65 3.97 3.42
N GLU A 97 2.59 2.75 2.88
CA GLU A 97 3.70 1.82 2.92
C GLU A 97 4.80 2.24 1.95
N CYS A 98 6.06 2.14 2.38
CA CYS A 98 7.22 2.31 1.52
C CYS A 98 7.71 0.96 0.99
N ASP A 99 8.63 1.01 0.02
CA ASP A 99 9.29 -0.15 -0.58
C ASP A 99 10.07 -1.03 0.40
N ALA A 100 10.42 -0.52 1.59
CA ALA A 100 11.04 -1.30 2.65
C ALA A 100 10.06 -2.26 3.35
N HIS A 101 8.75 -2.15 3.12
CA HIS A 101 7.72 -3.01 3.72
C HIS A 101 7.86 -3.16 5.25
N ALA A 102 8.20 -2.06 5.93
CA ALA A 102 8.48 -2.03 7.37
C ALA A 102 7.43 -1.22 8.15
N GLY A 103 6.15 -1.35 7.75
CA GLY A 103 5.02 -0.57 8.25
C GLY A 103 4.65 0.63 7.37
N LEU A 104 3.57 1.32 7.75
CA LEU A 104 2.99 2.43 6.98
C LEU A 104 3.40 3.78 7.56
N HIS A 105 4.17 4.58 6.83
CA HIS A 105 4.54 5.93 7.22
C HIS A 105 3.31 6.82 7.36
N LEU A 106 3.16 7.46 8.52
CA LEU A 106 2.14 8.48 8.74
C LEU A 106 2.46 9.73 7.92
N ARG A 107 1.43 10.28 7.27
CA ARG A 107 1.59 11.56 6.57
C ARG A 107 1.82 12.70 7.58
N PRO A 108 2.58 13.75 7.22
CA PRO A 108 2.80 14.89 8.11
C PRO A 108 1.49 15.50 8.62
N GLY A 109 1.43 15.75 9.93
CA GLY A 109 0.28 16.37 10.59
C GLY A 109 -0.89 15.44 10.88
N VAL A 110 -0.82 14.16 10.50
CA VAL A 110 -1.80 13.15 10.92
C VAL A 110 -1.60 12.82 12.39
N LYS A 111 -2.69 12.83 13.16
CA LYS A 111 -2.73 12.28 14.52
C LYS A 111 -3.17 10.82 14.45
N TRP A 112 -2.50 9.97 15.20
CA TRP A 112 -2.77 8.54 15.26
C TRP A 112 -2.81 8.10 16.71
N ASP A 113 -3.91 7.47 17.10
CA ASP A 113 -4.17 7.09 18.50
C ASP A 113 -3.64 5.69 18.85
N GLY A 114 -3.15 4.94 17.85
CA GLY A 114 -2.58 3.61 18.03
C GLY A 114 -1.05 3.62 18.20
N GLU A 115 -0.48 2.44 18.38
CA GLU A 115 0.97 2.26 18.45
C GLU A 115 1.65 2.60 17.12
N VAL A 116 2.87 3.16 17.23
CA VAL A 116 3.73 3.50 16.09
C VAL A 116 5.17 3.10 16.36
N ILE A 117 5.85 2.69 15.30
CA ILE A 117 7.31 2.55 15.24
C ILE A 117 7.89 3.95 15.02
N THR A 118 8.86 4.34 15.84
CA THR A 118 9.54 5.65 15.74
C THR A 118 10.99 5.53 15.31
N GLU A 119 11.51 4.30 15.28
CA GLU A 119 12.82 3.98 14.74
C GLU A 119 12.89 4.34 13.26
N ARG A 120 14.07 4.80 12.85
CA ARG A 120 14.37 5.13 11.46
C ARG A 120 14.00 3.96 10.54
N CYS A 121 13.30 4.26 9.46
CA CYS A 121 12.92 3.24 8.49
C CYS A 121 14.15 2.78 7.69
N PRO A 122 14.22 1.50 7.29
CA PRO A 122 15.22 1.06 6.31
C PRO A 122 15.15 1.83 4.97
N CYS A 123 14.00 2.43 4.61
CA CYS A 123 13.90 3.32 3.46
C CYS A 123 14.61 4.69 3.67
N GLY A 124 15.07 4.97 4.89
CA GLY A 124 15.80 6.18 5.27
C GLY A 124 14.95 7.31 5.84
N LEU A 125 13.61 7.20 5.78
CA LEU A 125 12.68 8.18 6.35
C LEU A 125 12.54 8.03 7.87
N ASP A 126 12.43 9.17 8.54
CA ASP A 126 12.28 9.28 10.00
C ASP A 126 10.81 9.50 10.43
N GLN A 127 9.87 9.39 9.49
CA GLN A 127 8.44 9.51 9.77
C GLN A 127 7.96 8.28 10.58
N PRO A 128 7.17 8.47 11.65
CA PRO A 128 6.59 7.35 12.40
C PRO A 128 5.76 6.43 11.52
N ARG A 129 5.75 5.12 11.83
CA ARG A 129 5.05 4.10 11.04
C ARG A 129 4.00 3.34 11.86
N ILE A 130 2.84 3.10 11.26
CA ILE A 130 1.82 2.18 11.81
C ILE A 130 2.30 0.74 11.59
N VAL A 131 2.16 -0.10 12.61
CA VAL A 131 2.38 -1.56 12.51
C VAL A 131 1.11 -2.24 12.01
N PRO A 132 1.12 -2.94 10.87
CA PRO A 132 0.00 -3.80 10.47
C PRO A 132 -0.20 -4.92 11.51
N PRO A 133 -1.43 -5.25 11.90
CA PRO A 133 -1.67 -6.35 12.82
C PRO A 133 -1.26 -7.69 12.17
N GLY A 134 -0.45 -8.47 12.88
CA GLY A 134 0.09 -9.75 12.39
C GLY A 134 1.55 -9.70 11.95
N GLU A 135 2.14 -8.52 11.81
CA GLU A 135 3.60 -8.34 11.77
C GLU A 135 4.11 -8.17 13.21
N GLY A 136 3.93 -9.21 14.03
CA GLY A 136 4.52 -9.24 15.36
C GLY A 136 6.04 -9.18 15.24
N THR A 137 6.64 -8.17 15.89
CA THR A 137 7.99 -8.10 16.49
C THR A 137 8.96 -9.29 16.29
N ASP A 138 9.20 -9.70 15.06
CA ASP A 138 10.33 -10.55 14.66
C ASP A 138 11.30 -9.72 13.81
N VAL A 139 11.55 -8.48 14.26
CA VAL A 139 12.81 -7.81 13.93
C VAL A 139 13.87 -8.50 14.76
N LEU A 140 14.55 -9.47 14.15
CA LEU A 140 15.90 -9.94 14.47
C LEU A 140 16.51 -9.26 15.71
N LEU A 141 16.36 -9.88 16.88
CA LEU A 141 17.33 -9.70 17.96
C LEU A 141 18.70 -10.06 17.37
N PRO A 142 19.73 -9.19 17.43
CA PRO A 142 21.06 -9.62 17.07
C PRO A 142 21.45 -10.75 18.03
N ALA A 143 21.90 -11.87 17.47
CA ALA A 143 22.50 -12.93 18.24
C ALA A 143 23.68 -12.34 19.04
N ALA A 144 23.51 -12.24 20.36
CA ALA A 144 24.62 -11.99 21.25
C ALA A 144 25.51 -13.24 21.23
N ALA A 145 26.73 -13.08 20.74
CA ALA A 145 27.85 -14.00 20.91
C ALA A 145 29.02 -13.22 21.52
#